data_AF-A0A015K7V8-F1
#
_entry.id   AF-A0A015K7V8-F1
#
_cell.length_a   1.000
_cell.length_b   1.000
_cell.length_c   1.000
_cell.angle_alpha   90.00
_cell.angle_beta   90.00
_cell.angle_gamma   90.00
#
_symmetry.space_group_name_H-M   'P 1'
#
loop_
_entity.id
_entity.type
_entity.pdbx_description
1 polymer ?
#
loop_
_entity_poly.entity_id
_entity_poly.type
_entity_poly.pdbx_seq_one_letter_code
_entity_poly.pdbx_strand_id
1 'polypeptide(L)'
;MLCIDIPASLVEWIIALFKHRSLRVATAYGLSDGFTGYDGIDQGDALSPLLWRIFYDPLLVRIQQTKDSIYEMKVNWPNDINDPKTWT
;
A
#
# COMPACT_ATOMS: atom_id res chain seq x y z
N MET A 1 -18.15 -2.48 -11.31
CA MET A 1 -17.12 -3.05 -10.43
C MET A 1 -17.33 -4.55 -10.47
N LEU A 2 -16.49 -5.28 -11.21
CA LEU A 2 -16.55 -6.74 -11.26
C LEU A 2 -15.99 -7.25 -9.93
N CYS A 3 -16.88 -7.56 -8.99
CA CYS A 3 -16.49 -8.37 -7.84
C CYS A 3 -16.11 -9.74 -8.40
N ILE A 4 -14.88 -10.18 -8.19
CA ILE A 4 -14.53 -11.57 -8.46
C ILE A 4 -15.38 -12.38 -7.48
N ASP A 5 -16.19 -13.31 -8.00
CA ASP A 5 -17.06 -14.13 -7.17
C ASP A 5 -16.21 -15.20 -6.48
N ILE A 6 -15.54 -14.80 -5.38
CA ILE A 6 -14.60 -15.62 -4.63
C ILE A 6 -15.38 -16.40 -3.56
N PRO A 7 -15.23 -17.73 -3.47
CA PRO A 7 -15.86 -18.53 -2.41
C PRO A 7 -15.49 -18.00 -1.01
N ALA A 8 -16.47 -17.95 -0.10
CA ALA A 8 -16.27 -17.45 1.26
C ALA A 8 -15.13 -18.18 2.00
N SER A 9 -15.00 -19.50 1.79
CA SER A 9 -13.91 -20.29 2.36
C SER A 9 -12.52 -19.84 1.92
N LEU A 10 -12.38 -19.43 0.65
CA LEU A 10 -11.12 -18.90 0.13
C LEU A 10 -10.84 -17.51 0.69
N VAL A 11 -11.87 -16.67 0.87
CA VAL A 11 -11.73 -15.37 1.53
C VAL A 11 -11.25 -15.53 2.98
N GLU A 12 -11.87 -16.42 3.76
CA GLU A 12 -11.45 -16.70 5.14
C GLU A 12 -10.02 -17.24 5.20
N TRP A 13 -9.67 -18.15 4.29
CA TRP A 13 -8.32 -18.69 4.19
C TRP A 13 -7.27 -17.61 3.89
N ILE A 14 -7.56 -16.72 2.94
CA ILE A 14 -6.70 -15.56 2.63
C ILE A 14 -6.58 -14.66 3.86
N ILE A 15 -7.68 -14.32 4.54
CA ILE A 15 -7.64 -13.49 5.74
C ILE A 15 -6.77 -14.14 6.82
N ALA A 16 -6.92 -15.44 7.05
CA ALA A 16 -6.13 -16.19 8.02
C ALA A 16 -4.63 -16.19 7.68
N LEU A 17 -4.27 -16.25 6.39
CA LEU A 17 -2.88 -16.19 5.93
C LEU A 17 -2.21 -14.86 6.32
N PHE A 18 -2.95 -13.75 6.25
CA PHE A 18 -2.43 -12.41 6.53
C PHE A 18 -2.60 -11.98 7.99
N LYS A 19 -3.32 -12.74 8.81
CA LYS A 19 -3.59 -12.41 10.21
C LYS A 19 -2.41 -12.78 11.11
N HIS A 20 -2.00 -11.86 11.99
CA HIS A 20 -0.97 -12.08 13.03
C HIS A 20 0.36 -12.66 12.51
N ARG A 21 0.80 -12.21 11.33
CA ARG A 21 2.05 -12.69 10.73
C ARG A 21 3.25 -12.25 11.56
N SER A 22 4.08 -13.19 11.96
CA SER A 22 5.40 -12.89 12.53
C SER A 22 6.42 -12.81 11.39
N LEU A 23 7.00 -11.63 11.22
CA LEU A 23 7.91 -11.30 10.14
C LEU A 23 9.32 -11.07 10.69
N ARG A 24 10.32 -11.40 9.86
CA ARG A 24 11.74 -11.10 10.08
C ARG A 24 12.32 -10.61 8.77
N VAL A 25 13.20 -9.61 8.83
CA VAL A 25 13.88 -9.08 7.65
C VAL A 25 15.22 -9.76 7.49
N ALA A 26 15.48 -10.35 6.32
CA ALA A 26 16.81 -10.81 5.96
C ALA A 26 17.67 -9.60 5.55
N THR A 27 18.76 -9.36 6.29
CA THR A 27 19.70 -8.26 6.04
C THR A 27 21.09 -8.82 5.74
N ALA A 28 22.01 -7.96 5.30
CA ALA A 28 23.41 -8.34 5.12
C ALA A 28 24.10 -8.83 6.42
N TYR A 29 23.53 -8.53 7.58
CA TYR A 29 24.04 -8.93 8.90
C TYR A 29 23.28 -10.12 9.51
N GLY A 30 22.38 -10.75 8.75
CA GLY A 30 21.51 -11.83 9.20
C GLY A 30 20.05 -11.41 9.36
N LEU A 31 19.26 -12.25 10.04
CA LEU A 31 17.84 -11.99 10.28
C LEU A 31 17.65 -10.95 11.39
N SER A 32 16.76 -9.99 11.18
CA SER A 32 16.30 -9.06 12.21
C SER A 32 15.60 -9.81 13.37
N ASP A 33 15.35 -9.08 14.44
CA ASP A 33 14.36 -9.48 15.43
C ASP A 33 12.97 -9.62 14.78
N GLY A 34 12.17 -10.51 15.35
CA GLY A 34 10.81 -10.75 14.89
C GLY A 34 9.90 -9.59 15.25
N PHE A 35 9.01 -9.22 14.33
CA PHE A 35 7.94 -8.26 14.57
C PHE A 35 6.62 -8.79 14.02
N THR A 36 5.51 -8.25 14.50
CA THR A 36 4.18 -8.60 13.98
C THR A 36 3.86 -7.69 12.80
N GLY A 37 3.61 -8.26 11.63
CA GLY A 37 3.03 -7.55 10.50
C GLY A 37 1.56 -7.25 10.79
N TYR A 38 1.27 -5.99 11.11
CA TYR A 38 -0.10 -5.56 11.45
C TYR A 38 -0.94 -5.33 10.19
N ASP A 39 -0.45 -4.48 9.29
CA ASP A 39 -1.15 -4.08 8.07
C ASP A 39 -0.25 -4.23 6.85
N GLY A 40 -0.88 -4.33 5.68
CA GLY A 40 -0.20 -4.42 4.39
C GLY A 40 0.02 -5.85 3.90
N ILE A 41 0.23 -5.95 2.60
CA ILE A 41 0.52 -7.19 1.88
C ILE A 41 2.03 -7.26 1.70
N ASP A 42 2.65 -8.39 2.04
CA ASP A 42 4.10 -8.53 1.87
C ASP A 42 4.48 -8.49 0.39
N GLN A 43 5.54 -7.75 0.08
CA GLN A 43 6.06 -7.73 -1.27
C GLN A 43 6.77 -9.05 -1.58
N GLY A 44 6.46 -9.64 -2.74
CA GLY A 44 7.09 -10.86 -3.22
C GLY A 44 6.35 -12.16 -2.91
N ASP A 45 5.21 -12.11 -2.20
CA ASP A 45 4.31 -13.25 -2.09
C ASP A 45 3.53 -13.45 -3.40
N ALA A 46 3.24 -14.71 -3.74
CA ALA A 46 2.54 -15.07 -4.98
C ALA A 46 1.11 -14.50 -5.06
N LEU A 47 0.47 -14.25 -3.92
CA LEU A 47 -0.88 -13.68 -3.86
C LEU A 47 -0.87 -12.15 -3.92
N SER A 48 0.27 -11.51 -3.71
CA SER A 48 0.35 -10.05 -3.61
C SER A 48 -0.20 -9.32 -4.84
N PRO A 49 0.10 -9.71 -6.09
CA PRO A 49 -0.47 -9.05 -7.27
C PRO A 49 -2.00 -9.15 -7.36
N LEU A 50 -2.58 -10.27 -6.94
CA LEU A 50 -4.03 -10.49 -6.96
C LEU A 50 -4.72 -9.61 -5.91
N LEU A 51 -4.19 -9.61 -4.68
CA LEU A 51 -4.73 -8.79 -3.60
C LEU A 51 -4.60 -7.30 -3.92
N TRP A 52 -3.50 -6.90 -4.55
CA TRP A 52 -3.33 -5.54 -5.06
C TRP A 52 -4.42 -5.17 -6.06
N ARG A 53 -4.72 -6.05 -7.03
CA ARG A 53 -5.78 -5.81 -8.02
C ARG A 53 -7.15 -5.64 -7.36
N ILE A 54 -7.49 -6.52 -6.42
CA ILE A 54 -8.77 -6.49 -5.70
C ILE A 54 -8.91 -5.19 -4.88
N PHE A 55 -7.84 -4.75 -4.23
CA PHE A 55 -7.87 -3.54 -3.40
C PHE A 55 -7.82 -2.25 -4.22
N TYR A 56 -6.93 -2.14 -5.21
CA TYR A 56 -6.68 -0.90 -5.93
C TYR A 56 -7.65 -0.65 -7.08
N ASP A 57 -8.18 -1.67 -7.76
CA ASP A 57 -9.04 -1.46 -8.93
C ASP A 57 -10.28 -0.60 -8.60
N PRO A 58 -11.04 -0.86 -7.52
CA PRO A 58 -12.14 0.00 -7.09
C PRO A 58 -11.71 1.44 -6.77
N LEU A 59 -10.55 1.59 -6.11
CA LEU A 59 -10.00 2.90 -5.73
C LEU A 59 -9.65 3.71 -6.97
N LEU A 60 -8.95 3.11 -7.94
CA LEU A 60 -8.57 3.76 -9.19
C LEU A 60 -9.80 4.12 -10.03
N VAL A 61 -10.78 3.23 -10.11
CA VAL A 61 -12.07 3.51 -10.76
C VAL A 61 -12.75 4.70 -10.09
N ARG A 62 -12.76 4.75 -8.75
CA ARG A 62 -13.36 5.87 -8.01
C ARG A 62 -12.62 7.18 -8.29
N ILE A 63 -11.29 7.18 -8.27
CA ILE A 63 -10.48 8.36 -8.60
C ILE A 63 -10.79 8.85 -10.01
N GLN A 64 -10.85 7.96 -11.00
CA GLN A 64 -11.17 8.32 -12.38
C GLN A 64 -12.58 8.90 -12.55
N GLN A 65 -13.54 8.44 -11.75
CA GLN A 65 -14.89 8.98 -11.73
C GLN A 65 -14.98 10.35 -11.03
N THR A 66 -14.01 10.69 -10.18
CA THR A 66 -14.01 11.93 -9.39
C THR A 66 -13.32 13.07 -10.16
N LYS A 67 -13.61 13.19 -11.46
CA LYS A 67 -12.99 14.15 -12.40
C LYS A 67 -12.97 15.62 -11.92
N ASP A 68 -13.86 15.99 -11.01
CA ASP A 68 -13.97 17.37 -10.48
C ASP A 68 -13.13 17.62 -9.21
N SER A 69 -12.53 16.60 -8.60
CA SER A 69 -11.56 16.79 -7.50
C SER A 69 -10.14 16.80 -8.06
N ILE A 70 -9.80 17.86 -8.81
CA ILE A 70 -8.40 18.11 -9.20
C ILE A 70 -7.62 18.36 -7.91
N TYR A 71 -6.80 17.40 -7.50
CA TYR A 71 -5.84 17.63 -6.43
C TYR A 71 -4.79 18.61 -6.96
N GLU A 72 -4.80 19.85 -6.47
CA GLU A 72 -3.82 20.85 -6.87
C GLU A 72 -2.52 20.60 -6.09
N MET A 73 -1.52 20.03 -6.76
CA MET A 73 -0.21 19.80 -6.15
C MET A 73 0.60 21.11 -6.23
N LYS A 74 0.60 21.91 -5.17
CA LYS A 74 1.46 23.09 -5.05
C LYS A 74 2.80 22.72 -4.46
N VAL A 75 3.87 23.08 -5.16
CA VAL A 75 5.23 23.01 -4.63
C VAL A 75 5.76 24.44 -4.62
N ASN A 76 6.00 24.97 -3.43
CA ASN A 76 6.75 26.21 -3.27
C ASN A 76 8.24 25.85 -3.30
N TRP A 77 8.93 26.30 -4.36
CA TRP A 77 10.38 26.22 -4.39
C TRP A 77 10.95 27.47 -3.71
N PRO A 78 11.86 27.32 -2.73
CA PRO A 78 12.57 28.47 -2.19
C PRO A 78 13.38 29.13 -3.31
N ASN A 79 13.27 30.44 -3.42
CA ASN A 79 14.01 31.22 -4.42
C ASN A 79 15.53 31.20 -4.15
N ASP A 80 15.93 30.93 -2.92
CA ASP A 80 17.33 30.75 -2.53
C ASP A 80 17.45 29.65 -1.46
N ILE A 81 18.21 28.60 -1.76
CA ILE A 81 18.48 27.49 -0.84
C ILE A 81 19.28 27.97 0.39
N ASN A 82 20.00 29.08 0.29
CA ASN A 82 20.82 29.61 1.38
C ASN A 82 20.10 30.65 2.23
N ASP A 83 18.86 31.05 1.89
CA ASP A 83 18.05 31.92 2.71
C ASP A 83 16.91 31.12 3.39
N PRO A 84 17.06 30.76 4.68
CA PRO A 84 16.06 30.00 5.42
C PRO A 84 14.68 30.69 5.48
N LYS A 85 14.62 32.00 5.20
CA LYS A 85 13.36 32.75 5.19
C LYS A 85 12.51 32.47 3.95
N THR A 86 13.06 31.81 2.93
CA THR A 86 12.35 31.50 1.68
C THR A 86 11.73 30.11 1.64
N TRP A 87 11.85 29.31 2.72
CA TRP A 87 11.44 27.91 2.79
C TRP A 87 9.96 27.69 3.21
N THR A 88 9.10 28.70 3.09
CA THR A 88 7.68 28.66 3.52
C THR A 88 6.70 28.32 2.42
#